data_AF-A0AB38DN30-F1
#
_entry.id   AF-A0AB38DN30-F1
#
_cell.length_a   1.000
_cell.length_b   1.000
_cell.length_c   1.000
_cell.angle_alpha   90.00
_cell.angle_beta   90.00
_cell.angle_gamma   90.00
#
_symmetry.space_group_name_H-M   'P 1'
#
loop_
_entity.id
_entity.type
_entity.pdbx_description
1 polymer ?
#
loop_
_entity_poly.entity_id
_entity_poly.type
_entity_poly.pdbx_seq_one_letter_code
_entity_poly.pdbx_strand_id
1 'polypeptide(L)'
;MKISASRQRNAVSEGMALGLCMLGRYEFAFNKFKVDLAFEDAWREWPDRYRAQYSQVSTDLRNGTDAVWVMAHADERKQTSTFFWDASGQVIRIHARSHDGWDSDNPDDVARALRFIDGDVPIEGWVALARSFLDDFDPHT
;
A
#
# COMPACT_ATOMS: atom_id res chain seq x y z
N MET A 1 3.87 -21.45 2.91
CA MET A 1 2.50 -21.51 2.33
C MET A 1 2.40 -20.41 1.29
N LYS A 2 1.90 -20.66 0.07
CA LYS A 2 1.83 -19.64 -0.97
C LYS A 2 0.65 -18.70 -0.69
N ILE A 3 0.90 -17.40 -0.57
CA ILE A 3 -0.15 -16.39 -0.38
C ILE A 3 -1.06 -16.42 -1.62
N SER A 4 -2.37 -16.46 -1.45
CA SER A 4 -3.31 -16.47 -2.58
C SER A 4 -3.27 -15.15 -3.35
N ALA A 5 -3.71 -15.15 -4.60
CA ALA A 5 -3.76 -13.96 -5.45
C ALA A 5 -4.48 -12.76 -4.79
N SER A 6 -5.65 -12.99 -4.19
CA SER A 6 -6.39 -11.92 -3.49
C SER A 6 -5.66 -11.43 -2.24
N ARG A 7 -5.01 -12.33 -1.50
CA ARG A 7 -4.27 -11.97 -0.30
C ARG A 7 -3.01 -11.16 -0.63
N GLN A 8 -2.32 -11.47 -1.72
CA GLN A 8 -1.20 -10.67 -2.20
C GLN A 8 -1.61 -9.23 -2.54
N ARG A 9 -2.76 -9.04 -3.21
CA ARG A 9 -3.28 -7.70 -3.54
C ARG A 9 -3.67 -6.91 -2.30
N ASN A 10 -4.39 -7.56 -1.37
CA ASN A 10 -4.73 -6.94 -0.09
C ASN A 10 -3.46 -6.54 0.68
N ALA A 11 -2.47 -7.42 0.75
CA ALA A 11 -1.23 -7.17 1.47
C ALA A 11 -0.43 -6.00 0.90
N VAL A 12 -0.31 -5.90 -0.43
CA VAL A 12 0.36 -4.76 -1.06
C VAL A 12 -0.44 -3.47 -0.82
N SER A 13 -1.77 -3.54 -0.91
CA SER A 13 -2.63 -2.38 -0.68
C SER A 13 -2.57 -1.89 0.78
N GLU A 14 -2.61 -2.80 1.75
CA GLU A 14 -2.49 -2.48 3.18
C GLU A 14 -1.05 -2.07 3.56
N GLY A 15 -0.04 -2.72 2.98
CA GLY A 15 1.36 -2.39 3.20
C GLY A 15 1.76 -1.03 2.64
N MET A 16 1.24 -0.68 1.47
CA MET A 16 1.39 0.66 0.91
C MET A 16 0.73 1.72 1.80
N ALA A 17 -0.49 1.45 2.29
CA ALA A 17 -1.18 2.33 3.23
C ALA A 17 -0.37 2.52 4.52
N LEU A 18 0.16 1.44 5.09
CA LEU A 18 1.05 1.48 6.26
C LEU A 18 2.26 2.38 6.00
N GLY A 19 2.98 2.16 4.89
CA GLY A 19 4.15 2.95 4.53
C GLY A 19 3.86 4.45 4.41
N LEU A 20 2.73 4.82 3.81
CA LEU A 20 2.30 6.22 3.69
C LEU A 20 1.92 6.82 5.06
N CYS A 21 1.18 6.10 5.90
CA CYS A 21 0.86 6.52 7.26
C CYS A 21 2.12 6.79 8.08
N MET A 22 3.14 5.93 7.98
CA MET A 22 4.45 6.14 8.63
C MET A 22 5.19 7.38 8.12
N LEU A 23 4.88 7.85 6.92
CA LEU A 23 5.41 9.10 6.34
C LEU A 23 4.48 10.30 6.62
N GLY A 24 3.46 10.14 7.47
CA GLY A 24 2.48 11.18 7.79
C GLY A 24 1.52 11.49 6.64
N ARG A 25 1.44 10.63 5.63
CA ARG A 25 0.56 10.79 4.46
C ARG A 25 -0.68 9.91 4.61
N TYR A 26 -1.80 10.54 4.94
CA TYR A 26 -3.09 9.87 5.14
C TYR A 26 -4.08 10.12 4.00
N GLU A 27 -3.81 11.13 3.18
CA GLU A 27 -4.61 11.45 2.00
C GLU A 27 -3.78 12.18 0.94
N PHE A 28 -4.23 12.11 -0.31
CA PHE A 28 -3.66 12.86 -1.42
C PHE A 28 -4.68 13.05 -2.56
N ALA A 29 -4.47 14.08 -3.38
CA ALA A 29 -5.34 14.38 -4.50
C ALA A 29 -5.37 13.22 -5.51
N PHE A 30 -6.55 12.81 -5.94
CA PHE A 30 -6.68 11.73 -6.90
C PHE A 30 -6.29 12.21 -8.31
N ASN A 31 -5.19 11.66 -8.82
CA ASN A 31 -4.80 11.78 -10.21
C ASN A 31 -4.36 10.40 -10.71
N LYS A 32 -5.27 9.68 -11.38
CA LYS A 32 -5.03 8.29 -11.84
C LYS A 32 -3.69 8.14 -12.56
N PHE A 33 -3.40 9.00 -13.53
CA PHE A 33 -2.17 8.89 -14.33
C PHE A 33 -0.91 9.03 -13.47
N LYS A 34 -0.87 10.02 -12.57
CA LYS A 34 0.26 10.21 -11.66
C LYS A 34 0.40 9.04 -10.68
N VAL A 35 -0.71 8.56 -10.13
CA VAL A 35 -0.70 7.42 -9.20
C VAL A 35 -0.19 6.17 -9.89
N ASP A 36 -0.69 5.88 -11.10
CA ASP A 36 -0.28 4.68 -11.85
C ASP A 36 1.21 4.71 -12.16
N LEU A 37 1.70 5.83 -12.72
CA LEU A 37 3.11 6.00 -13.07
C LEU A 37 4.02 5.86 -11.83
N ALA A 38 3.73 6.62 -10.76
CA ALA A 38 4.54 6.62 -9.55
C ALA A 38 4.55 5.24 -8.86
N PHE A 39 3.41 4.54 -8.83
CA PHE A 39 3.33 3.23 -8.20
C PHE A 39 4.01 2.14 -9.04
N GLU A 40 3.88 2.16 -10.37
CA GLU A 40 4.58 1.22 -11.25
C GLU A 40 6.10 1.38 -11.16
N ASP A 41 6.60 2.62 -11.15
CA ASP A 41 8.02 2.92 -11.01
C ASP A 41 8.54 2.48 -9.63
N ALA A 42 7.85 2.87 -8.55
CA ALA A 42 8.20 2.43 -7.19
C ALA A 42 8.18 0.90 -7.05
N TRP A 43 7.19 0.21 -7.63
CA TRP A 43 7.12 -1.25 -7.62
C TRP A 43 8.29 -1.91 -8.38
N ARG A 44 8.69 -1.33 -9.51
CA ARG A 44 9.81 -1.83 -10.32
C ARG A 44 11.14 -1.67 -9.62
N GLU A 45 11.31 -0.63 -8.82
CA GLU A 45 12.54 -0.35 -8.08
C GLU A 45 12.59 -1.03 -6.71
N TRP A 46 11.42 -1.45 -6.19
CA TRP A 46 11.34 -2.10 -4.90
C TRP A 46 12.19 -3.38 -4.83
N PRO A 47 12.95 -3.62 -3.73
CA PRO A 47 13.87 -4.74 -3.65
C PRO A 47 13.21 -6.08 -3.97
N ASP A 48 13.86 -6.88 -4.81
CA ASP A 48 13.29 -8.13 -5.33
C ASP A 48 12.90 -9.11 -4.22
N ARG A 49 13.64 -9.12 -3.10
CA ARG A 49 13.32 -9.92 -1.90
C ARG A 49 11.93 -9.65 -1.30
N TYR A 50 11.39 -8.44 -1.49
CA TYR A 50 10.04 -8.08 -1.07
C TYR A 50 9.05 -8.32 -2.20
N ARG A 51 9.35 -7.81 -3.40
CA ARG A 51 8.48 -7.92 -4.57
C ARG A 51 8.18 -9.38 -4.96
N ALA A 52 9.16 -10.28 -4.87
CA ALA A 52 9.02 -11.69 -5.26
C ALA A 52 7.96 -12.44 -4.42
N GLN A 53 7.62 -11.95 -3.23
CA GLN A 53 6.58 -12.51 -2.38
C GLN A 53 5.16 -12.28 -2.98
N TYR A 54 5.03 -11.27 -3.86
CA TYR A 54 3.78 -10.81 -4.45
C TYR A 54 3.77 -10.97 -5.98
N SER A 55 4.19 -12.14 -6.45
CA SER A 55 4.25 -12.48 -7.89
C SER A 55 2.95 -12.21 -8.69
N GLN A 56 1.78 -12.31 -8.05
CA GLN A 56 0.51 -12.00 -8.69
C GLN A 56 0.40 -10.50 -9.00
N VAL A 57 0.82 -9.63 -8.09
CA VAL A 57 0.78 -8.18 -8.30
C VAL A 57 1.68 -7.78 -9.46
N SER A 58 2.89 -8.35 -9.53
CA SER A 58 3.78 -8.15 -10.68
C SER A 58 3.16 -8.65 -12.00
N THR A 59 2.39 -9.75 -11.95
CA THR A 59 1.67 -10.26 -13.13
C THR A 59 0.53 -9.34 -13.54
N ASP A 60 -0.22 -8.81 -12.57
CA ASP A 60 -1.34 -7.90 -12.80
C ASP A 60 -0.86 -6.62 -13.48
N LEU A 61 0.19 -5.98 -12.95
CA LEU A 61 0.80 -4.77 -13.52
C LEU A 61 1.33 -5.02 -14.94
N ARG A 62 2.06 -6.12 -15.15
CA ARG A 62 2.58 -6.49 -16.48
C ARG A 62 1.46 -6.71 -17.52
N ASN A 63 0.31 -7.18 -17.08
CA ASN A 63 -0.85 -7.40 -17.94
C ASN A 63 -1.71 -6.14 -18.14
N GLY A 64 -1.27 -4.98 -17.63
CA GLY A 64 -1.96 -3.70 -17.79
C GLY A 64 -3.10 -3.47 -16.79
N THR A 65 -3.07 -4.13 -15.62
CA THR A 65 -3.98 -3.77 -14.53
C THR A 65 -3.59 -2.41 -14.00
N ASP A 66 -4.57 -1.51 -13.86
CA ASP A 66 -4.35 -0.18 -13.30
C ASP A 66 -3.64 -0.25 -11.94
N ALA A 67 -2.48 0.40 -11.84
CA ALA A 67 -1.68 0.42 -10.62
C ALA A 67 -2.43 1.06 -9.43
N VAL A 68 -3.27 2.06 -9.67
CA VAL A 68 -4.16 2.61 -8.65
C VAL A 68 -5.16 1.58 -8.12
N TRP A 69 -5.61 0.65 -8.96
CA TRP A 69 -6.49 -0.44 -8.52
C TRP A 69 -5.74 -1.44 -7.65
N VAL A 70 -4.46 -1.70 -7.94
CA VAL A 70 -3.59 -2.53 -7.09
C VAL A 70 -3.33 -1.85 -5.75
N MET A 71 -2.95 -0.56 -5.79
CA MET A 71 -2.62 0.25 -4.63
C MET A 71 -3.82 0.42 -3.70
N ALA A 72 -4.99 0.77 -4.24
CA ALA A 72 -6.22 1.00 -3.50
C ALA A 72 -7.17 -0.22 -3.50
N HIS A 73 -6.64 -1.43 -3.71
CA HIS A 73 -7.44 -2.65 -3.82
C HIS A 73 -8.25 -2.96 -2.54
N ALA A 74 -7.68 -2.67 -1.38
CA ALA A 74 -8.29 -2.84 -0.08
C ALA A 74 -9.31 -1.73 0.19
N ASP A 75 -10.50 -1.83 -0.38
CA ASP A 75 -11.59 -0.88 -0.12
C ASP A 75 -12.37 -1.20 1.18
N GLU A 76 -13.32 -0.33 1.55
CA GLU A 76 -14.17 -0.51 2.74
C GLU A 76 -14.92 -1.85 2.75
N ARG A 77 -15.33 -2.36 1.58
CA ARG A 77 -16.12 -3.58 1.45
C ARG A 77 -15.27 -4.83 1.55
N LYS A 78 -13.95 -4.71 1.37
CA LYS A 78 -12.99 -5.81 1.52
C LYS A 78 -12.74 -6.09 2.99
N GLN A 79 -12.68 -7.36 3.35
CA GLN A 79 -12.31 -7.83 4.70
C GLN A 79 -10.80 -7.70 4.93
N THR A 80 -10.27 -6.48 4.81
CA THR A 80 -8.89 -6.16 5.20
C THR A 80 -8.81 -6.00 6.71
N SER A 81 -7.61 -6.16 7.27
CA SER A 81 -7.45 -6.28 8.73
C SER A 81 -6.95 -4.98 9.36
N THR A 82 -6.18 -4.18 8.62
CA THR A 82 -5.50 -3.01 9.16
C THR A 82 -6.00 -1.71 8.54
N PHE A 83 -5.90 -1.59 7.22
CA PHE A 83 -6.23 -0.37 6.49
C PHE A 83 -7.22 -0.63 5.36
N PHE A 84 -7.96 0.42 4.98
CA PHE A 84 -8.70 0.45 3.73
C PHE A 84 -8.62 1.85 3.10
N TRP A 85 -8.83 1.87 1.79
CA TRP A 85 -8.79 3.07 0.97
C TRP A 85 -10.20 3.55 0.66
N ASP A 86 -10.42 4.86 0.77
CA ASP A 86 -11.54 5.55 0.14
C ASP A 86 -11.02 6.32 -1.08
N ALA A 87 -11.33 5.81 -2.28
CA ALA A 87 -10.97 6.40 -3.56
C ALA A 87 -12.22 6.87 -4.33
N SER A 88 -13.35 7.13 -3.64
CA SER A 88 -14.63 7.47 -4.27
C SER A 88 -14.72 8.92 -4.78
N GLY A 89 -13.79 9.79 -4.38
CA GLY A 89 -13.81 11.23 -4.66
C GLY A 89 -12.57 11.75 -5.37
N GLN A 90 -12.38 13.08 -5.32
CA GLN A 90 -11.20 13.77 -5.85
C GLN A 90 -9.96 13.63 -4.94
N VAL A 91 -10.10 12.94 -3.81
CA VAL A 91 -9.06 12.70 -2.82
C VAL A 91 -9.09 11.21 -2.51
N ILE A 92 -7.92 10.57 -2.53
CA ILE A 92 -7.73 9.22 -1.98
C ILE A 92 -7.41 9.36 -0.50
N ARG A 93 -8.10 8.61 0.36
CA ARG A 93 -7.88 8.59 1.81
C ARG A 93 -7.56 7.20 2.32
N ILE A 94 -6.74 7.13 3.36
CA ILE A 94 -6.43 5.92 4.11
C ILE A 94 -7.18 5.96 5.42
N HIS A 95 -7.91 4.88 5.71
CA HIS A 95 -8.63 4.69 6.96
C HIS A 95 -8.09 3.46 7.69
N ALA A 96 -7.86 3.58 8.99
CA ALA A 96 -7.60 2.44 9.84
C ALA A 96 -8.92 1.76 10.22
N ARG A 97 -8.91 0.41 10.31
CA ARG A 97 -10.05 -0.37 10.81
C ARG A 97 -10.06 -0.53 12.33
N SER A 98 -8.98 -0.13 12.99
CA SER A 98 -8.86 -0.15 14.46
C SER A 98 -9.94 0.70 15.11
N HIS A 99 -10.74 0.10 16.01
CA HIS A 99 -11.69 0.82 16.84
C HIS A 99 -11.02 1.75 17.86
N ASP A 100 -9.79 1.41 18.27
CA ASP A 100 -9.02 2.14 19.28
C ASP A 100 -8.24 3.33 18.69
N GLY A 101 -8.37 3.57 17.37
CA GLY A 101 -7.55 4.51 16.62
C GLY A 101 -6.27 3.87 16.08
N TRP A 102 -5.63 4.57 15.14
CA TRP A 102 -4.30 4.25 14.63
C TRP A 102 -3.34 5.36 15.02
N ASP A 103 -2.21 5.00 15.60
CA ASP A 103 -1.12 5.90 15.90
C ASP A 103 0.19 5.39 15.29
N SER A 104 0.75 6.14 14.33
CA SER A 104 2.02 5.80 13.67
C SER A 104 3.23 5.89 14.59
N ASP A 105 3.13 6.61 15.71
CA ASP A 105 4.21 6.73 16.70
C ASP A 105 4.12 5.64 17.77
N ASN A 106 3.03 4.86 17.80
CA ASN A 106 2.84 3.76 18.73
C ASN A 106 3.41 2.45 18.15
N PRO A 107 4.49 1.88 18.73
CA PRO A 107 5.11 0.66 18.22
C PRO A 107 4.18 -0.57 18.28
N ASP A 108 3.22 -0.61 19.20
CA ASP A 108 2.27 -1.72 19.31
C ASP A 108 1.27 -1.72 18.13
N ASP A 109 0.86 -0.53 17.68
CA ASP A 109 0.01 -0.38 16.49
C ASP A 109 0.74 -0.82 15.23
N VAL A 110 2.00 -0.41 15.07
CA VAL A 110 2.86 -0.82 13.94
C VAL A 110 3.09 -2.33 13.95
N ALA A 111 3.41 -2.92 15.10
CA ALA A 111 3.62 -4.36 15.23
C ALA A 111 2.35 -5.15 14.91
N ARG A 112 1.19 -4.66 15.36
CA ARG A 112 -0.12 -5.24 15.05
C ARG A 112 -0.40 -5.18 13.54
N ALA A 113 -0.20 -4.04 12.89
CA ALA A 113 -0.36 -3.90 11.43
C ALA A 113 0.50 -4.91 10.65
N LEU A 114 1.80 -4.98 10.97
CA LEU A 114 2.73 -5.92 10.32
C LEU A 114 2.33 -7.39 10.52
N ARG A 115 1.73 -7.74 11.66
CA ARG A 115 1.25 -9.10 11.91
C ARG A 115 0.08 -9.50 11.01
N PHE A 116 -0.75 -8.54 10.60
CA PHE A 116 -1.95 -8.79 9.79
C PHE A 116 -1.71 -8.68 8.28
N ILE A 117 -0.71 -7.91 7.86
CA ILE A 117 -0.32 -7.80 6.45
C ILE A 117 0.43 -9.06 6.03
N ASP A 118 -0.02 -9.73 4.97
CA ASP A 118 0.63 -10.94 4.50
C ASP A 118 2.02 -10.68 3.88
N GLY A 119 2.98 -11.51 4.25
CA GLY A 119 4.35 -11.48 3.74
C GLY A 119 5.35 -11.06 4.81
N ASP A 120 6.63 -11.31 4.52
CA ASP A 120 7.75 -11.08 5.42
C ASP A 120 8.46 -9.78 5.02
N VAL A 121 7.69 -8.68 4.96
CA VAL A 121 8.19 -7.34 4.64
C VAL A 121 8.24 -6.52 5.93
N PRO A 122 9.43 -6.10 6.40
CA PRO A 122 9.55 -5.27 7.59
C PRO A 122 9.07 -3.84 7.29
N ILE A 123 8.87 -3.03 8.33
CA ILE A 123 8.32 -1.68 8.19
C ILE A 123 9.14 -0.81 7.24
N GLU A 124 10.47 -0.93 7.26
CA GLU A 124 11.37 -0.18 6.40
C GLU A 124 11.16 -0.51 4.92
N GLY A 125 10.73 -1.74 4.61
CA GLY A 125 10.38 -2.16 3.26
C GLY A 125 9.15 -1.42 2.74
N TRP A 126 8.09 -1.34 3.56
CA TRP A 126 6.87 -0.61 3.22
C TRP A 126 7.09 0.90 3.14
N VAL A 127 7.86 1.46 4.07
CA VAL A 127 8.24 2.88 4.06
C VAL A 127 9.08 3.20 2.82
N ALA A 128 10.00 2.33 2.40
CA ALA A 128 10.79 2.55 1.19
C ALA A 128 9.92 2.56 -0.08
N LEU A 129 8.93 1.66 -0.18
CA LEU A 129 7.97 1.64 -1.28
C LEU A 129 7.15 2.94 -1.31
N ALA A 130 6.60 3.33 -0.15
CA ALA A 130 5.80 4.54 -0.03
C ALA A 130 6.58 5.82 -0.31
N ARG A 131 7.84 5.89 0.14
CA ARG A 131 8.72 7.02 -0.15
C ARG A 131 9.01 7.16 -1.63
N SER A 132 9.41 6.07 -2.29
CA SER A 132 9.68 6.07 -3.74
C SER A 132 8.43 6.49 -4.52
N PHE A 133 7.25 6.02 -4.13
CA PHE A 133 5.99 6.49 -4.71
C PHE A 133 5.77 8.00 -4.51
N LEU A 134 6.00 8.53 -3.31
CA LEU A 134 5.81 9.95 -3.03
C LEU A 134 6.81 10.84 -3.79
N ASP A 135 8.06 10.39 -3.93
CA ASP A 135 9.10 11.10 -4.66
C ASP A 135 8.69 11.34 -6.13
N ASP A 136 8.01 10.38 -6.76
CA ASP A 136 7.51 10.50 -8.13
C ASP A 136 6.13 11.18 -8.22
N PHE A 137 5.26 10.93 -7.22
CA PHE A 137 3.89 11.46 -7.20
C PHE A 137 3.83 12.95 -6.87
N ASP A 138 4.64 13.39 -5.91
CA ASP A 138 4.73 14.76 -5.39
C ASP A 138 6.19 15.16 -5.08
N PRO A 139 7.01 15.47 -6.10
CA PRO A 139 8.46 15.71 -5.99
C PRO A 139 8.85 16.99 -5.22
N HIS A 140 7.94 17.63 -4.49
CA HIS A 140 8.14 18.93 -3.84
C HIS A 140 7.80 18.94 -2.33
N THR A 141 8.02 17.83 -1.62
CA THR A 141 8.05 17.84 -0.15
C THR A 141 9.36 17.43 0.47
#